data_AF-A0A957FQW2-F1
#
_entry.id   AF-A0A957FQW2-F1
#
_cell.length_a   1.000
_cell.length_b   1.000
_cell.length_c   1.000
_cell.angle_alpha   90.00
_cell.angle_beta   90.00
_cell.angle_gamma   90.00
#
_symmetry.space_group_name_H-M   'P 1'
#
loop_
_entity.id
_entity.type
_entity.pdbx_description
1 polymer ?
#
loop_
_entity_poly.entity_id
_entity_poly.type
_entity_poly.pdbx_seq_one_letter_code
_entity_poly.pdbx_strand_id
1 'polypeptide(L)'
;MNLSQTHLYREIHEQPAVLRRLLTAEQETAQQLAAEIKRRNIHHVVIAARGTSDNAARYAKYLLGAHNQLVVGLATPSLFSIYGSPPTFGNALVIGI
;
A
#
# COMPACT_ATOMS: atom_id res chain seq x y z
N MET A 1 24.49 -10.56 -25.65
CA MET A 1 23.99 -9.79 -24.49
C MET A 1 23.67 -10.78 -23.39
N ASN A 2 24.30 -10.66 -22.21
CA ASN A 2 24.07 -11.60 -21.11
C ASN A 2 22.86 -11.14 -20.29
N LEU A 3 21.94 -12.05 -19.96
CA LEU A 3 20.76 -11.77 -19.13
C LEU A 3 21.15 -11.10 -17.80
N SER A 4 22.25 -11.55 -17.19
CA SER A 4 22.73 -11.02 -15.91
C SER A 4 23.21 -9.56 -15.94
N GLN A 5 23.47 -9.03 -17.14
CA GLN A 5 23.88 -7.64 -17.34
C GLN A 5 22.68 -6.69 -17.53
N THR A 6 21.46 -7.22 -17.69
CA THR A 6 20.25 -6.38 -17.85
C THR A 6 19.84 -5.75 -16.52
N HIS A 7 19.26 -4.55 -16.58
CA HIS A 7 18.73 -3.87 -15.40
C HIS A 7 17.64 -4.70 -14.69
N LEU A 8 16.70 -5.25 -15.46
CA LEU A 8 15.61 -6.09 -14.94
C LEU A 8 16.13 -7.28 -14.12
N TYR A 9 17.14 -8.00 -14.64
CA TYR A 9 17.71 -9.13 -13.91
C TYR A 9 18.31 -8.69 -12.58
N ARG A 10 19.10 -7.60 -12.60
CA ARG A 10 19.74 -7.07 -11.39
C ARG A 10 18.71 -6.61 -10.36
N GLU A 11 17.71 -5.84 -10.77
CA GLU A 11 16.64 -5.34 -9.89
C GLU A 11 15.85 -6.47 -9.22
N ILE A 12 15.51 -7.53 -9.96
CA ILE A 12 14.82 -8.71 -9.37
C ILE A 12 15.70 -9.37 -8.29
N HIS A 13 17.00 -9.49 -8.53
CA HIS A 13 17.92 -10.13 -7.59
C HIS A 13 18.30 -9.25 -6.39
N GLU A 14 17.96 -7.96 -6.42
CA GLU A 14 18.09 -7.05 -5.27
C GLU A 14 16.96 -7.21 -4.24
N GLN A 15 15.81 -7.77 -4.66
CA GLN A 15 14.60 -7.87 -3.82
C GLN A 15 14.85 -8.49 -2.43
N PRO A 16 15.61 -9.60 -2.27
CA PRO A 16 15.83 -10.18 -0.94
C PRO A 16 16.55 -9.22 0.03
N ALA A 17 17.55 -8.48 -0.46
CA ALA A 17 18.30 -7.53 0.34
C ALA A 17 17.44 -6.28 0.68
N VAL A 18 16.68 -5.78 -0.30
CA VAL A 18 15.76 -4.65 -0.11
C VAL A 18 14.68 -4.99 0.90
N LEU A 19 14.04 -6.17 0.77
CA LEU A 19 13.01 -6.63 1.69
C LEU A 19 13.54 -6.80 3.11
N ARG A 20 14.73 -7.39 3.28
CA ARG A 20 15.35 -7.52 4.61
C ARG A 20 15.56 -6.15 5.24
N ARG A 21 16.15 -5.21 4.50
CA ARG A 21 16.40 -3.85 4.99
C ARG A 21 15.10 -3.16 5.38
N LEU A 22 14.07 -3.26 4.53
CA LEU A 22 12.76 -2.66 4.79
C LEU A 22 12.13 -3.23 6.07
N LEU A 23 12.08 -4.57 6.19
CA LEU A 23 11.48 -5.22 7.36
C LEU A 23 12.22 -4.87 8.64
N THR A 24 13.55 -4.81 8.62
CA THR A 24 14.33 -4.42 9.80
C THR A 24 14.14 -2.94 10.16
N ALA A 25 14.13 -2.05 9.18
CA ALA A 25 14.05 -0.61 9.43
C ALA A 25 12.63 -0.14 9.83
N GLU A 26 11.59 -0.71 9.23
CA GLU A 26 10.22 -0.18 9.34
C GLU A 26 9.31 -0.99 10.28
N GLN A 27 9.82 -2.02 10.94
CA GLN A 27 9.01 -2.84 11.85
C GLN A 27 8.38 -2.00 12.98
N GLU A 28 9.15 -1.12 13.59
CA GLU A 28 8.66 -0.27 14.68
C GLU A 28 7.60 0.73 14.16
N THR A 29 7.89 1.40 13.03
CA THR A 29 6.94 2.30 12.35
C THR A 29 5.61 1.60 12.06
N ALA A 30 5.65 0.38 11.52
CA ALA A 30 4.46 -0.40 11.23
C ALA A 30 3.67 -0.76 12.50
N GLN A 31 4.35 -1.09 13.61
CA GLN A 31 3.71 -1.37 14.88
C GLN A 31 3.03 -0.12 15.48
N GLN A 32 3.70 1.03 15.42
CA GLN A 32 3.15 2.31 15.86
C GLN A 32 1.91 2.70 15.04
N LEU A 33 1.96 2.53 13.72
CA LEU A 33 0.82 2.75 12.83
C LEU A 33 -0.35 1.81 13.20
N ALA A 34 -0.09 0.53 13.43
CA ALA A 34 -1.11 -0.43 13.83
C ALA A 34 -1.77 -0.06 15.17
N ALA A 35 -0.99 0.43 16.14
CA ALA A 35 -1.52 0.93 17.40
C ALA A 35 -2.43 2.15 17.19
N GLU A 36 -2.03 3.07 16.30
CA GLU A 36 -2.81 4.27 16.00
C GLU A 36 -4.12 3.97 15.26
N ILE A 37 -4.09 3.03 14.31
CA ILE A 37 -5.30 2.54 13.61
C ILE A 37 -6.32 2.00 14.63
N LYS A 38 -5.85 1.20 15.60
CA LYS A 38 -6.70 0.66 16.68
C LYS A 38 -7.21 1.77 17.60
N ARG A 39 -6.33 2.67 18.05
CA ARG A 39 -6.68 3.79 18.94
C ARG A 39 -7.75 4.70 18.34
N ARG A 40 -7.66 4.95 17.03
CA ARG A 40 -8.64 5.75 16.28
C ARG A 40 -9.87 4.95 15.83
N ASN A 41 -9.94 3.65 16.12
CA ASN A 41 -11.03 2.77 15.72
C ASN A 41 -11.32 2.82 14.21
N ILE A 42 -10.26 2.76 13.39
CA ILE A 42 -10.37 2.77 11.92
C ILE A 42 -10.70 1.37 11.41
N HIS A 43 -11.77 1.26 10.61
CA HIS A 43 -12.22 0.00 9.98
C HIS A 43 -12.21 0.05 8.45
N HIS A 44 -11.87 1.19 7.88
CA HIS A 44 -11.94 1.46 6.44
C HIS A 44 -10.60 2.00 5.93
N VAL A 45 -10.10 1.40 4.86
CA VAL A 45 -8.86 1.79 4.19
C VAL A 45 -9.16 2.16 2.75
N VAL A 46 -8.59 3.26 2.28
CA VAL A 46 -8.64 3.67 0.88
C VAL A 46 -7.22 3.75 0.35
N ILE A 47 -6.93 3.03 -0.73
CA ILE A 47 -5.59 3.02 -1.34
C ILE A 47 -5.61 3.84 -2.63
N ALA A 48 -4.80 4.88 -2.69
CA ALA A 48 -4.54 5.65 -3.90
C ALA A 48 -3.26 5.11 -4.56
N ALA A 49 -3.40 4.51 -5.74
CA ALA A 49 -2.31 3.94 -6.52
C ALA A 49 -2.59 4.10 -8.02
N ARG A 50 -1.56 3.93 -8.86
CA ARG A 50 -1.71 3.84 -10.32
C ARG A 50 -0.63 2.95 -10.95
N GLY A 51 -1.00 2.12 -11.90
CA GLY A 51 -0.05 1.34 -12.70
C GLY A 51 0.46 0.12 -11.93
N THR A 52 1.78 -0.07 -11.84
CA THR A 52 2.35 -1.21 -11.09
C THR A 52 1.98 -1.16 -9.61
N SER A 53 1.83 0.04 -9.02
CA SER A 53 1.36 0.23 -7.65
C SER A 53 -0.07 -0.31 -7.43
N ASP A 54 -0.92 -0.36 -8.46
CA ASP A 54 -2.27 -0.94 -8.33
C ASP A 54 -2.22 -2.46 -8.06
N ASN A 55 -1.17 -3.14 -8.53
CA ASN A 55 -0.98 -4.55 -8.23
C ASN A 55 -0.62 -4.76 -6.75
N ALA A 56 0.22 -3.88 -6.19
CA ALA A 56 0.51 -3.87 -4.76
C ALA A 56 -0.75 -3.51 -3.93
N ALA A 57 -1.52 -2.53 -4.37
CA ALA A 57 -2.79 -2.16 -3.73
C ALA A 57 -3.81 -3.31 -3.74
N ARG A 58 -3.89 -4.07 -4.85
CA ARG A 58 -4.74 -5.25 -4.94
C ARG A 58 -4.30 -6.34 -3.97
N TYR A 59 -3.01 -6.60 -3.86
CA TYR A 59 -2.48 -7.53 -2.85
C TYR A 59 -2.82 -7.07 -1.43
N ALA A 60 -2.58 -5.79 -1.12
CA ALA A 60 -2.88 -5.21 0.19
C ALA A 60 -4.37 -5.32 0.56
N LYS A 61 -5.29 -5.17 -0.41
CA LYS A 61 -6.73 -5.39 -0.19
C LYS A 61 -7.04 -6.79 0.35
N TYR A 62 -6.42 -7.83 -0.19
CA TYR A 62 -6.59 -9.19 0.31
C TYR A 62 -5.91 -9.38 1.67
N LEU A 63 -4.66 -8.92 1.82
CA LEU A 63 -3.89 -9.07 3.04
C LEU A 63 -4.61 -8.43 4.25
N LEU A 64 -4.97 -7.15 4.11
CA LEU A 64 -5.62 -6.39 5.18
C LEU A 64 -7.06 -6.85 5.43
N GLY A 65 -7.77 -7.26 4.37
CA GLY A 65 -9.11 -7.83 4.52
C GLY A 65 -9.09 -9.17 5.27
N ALA A 66 -8.18 -10.07 4.90
CA ALA A 66 -8.09 -11.41 5.48
C ALA A 66 -7.54 -11.42 6.91
N HIS A 67 -6.49 -10.63 7.19
CA HIS A 67 -5.80 -10.68 8.47
C HIS A 67 -6.23 -9.60 9.47
N ASN A 68 -6.73 -8.47 8.99
CA ASN A 68 -7.12 -7.34 9.85
C ASN A 68 -8.63 -7.07 9.83
N GLN A 69 -9.39 -7.75 8.97
CA GLN A 69 -10.84 -7.56 8.80
C GLN A 69 -11.21 -6.12 8.42
N LEU A 70 -10.29 -5.42 7.76
CA LEU A 70 -10.51 -4.04 7.29
C LEU A 70 -11.22 -4.05 5.94
N VAL A 71 -12.19 -3.15 5.76
CA VAL A 71 -12.78 -2.90 4.45
C VAL A 71 -11.79 -2.06 3.64
N VAL A 72 -11.32 -2.57 2.50
CA VAL A 72 -10.31 -1.89 1.68
C VAL A 72 -10.85 -1.57 0.29
N GLY A 73 -10.88 -0.29 -0.05
CA GLY A 73 -11.23 0.25 -1.36
C GLY A 73 -10.03 0.84 -2.10
N LEU A 74 -10.11 0.91 -3.42
CA LEU A 74 -9.19 1.71 -4.23
C LEU A 74 -9.80 3.10 -4.41
N ALA A 75 -8.98 4.14 -4.33
CA ALA A 75 -9.41 5.49 -4.63
C ALA A 75 -9.80 5.60 -6.11
N THR A 76 -10.66 6.58 -6.40
CA THR A 76 -11.02 6.99 -7.76
C THR A 76 -10.48 8.41 -8.01
N PRO A 77 -9.19 8.58 -8.36
CA PRO A 77 -8.52 9.89 -8.34
C PRO A 77 -9.18 10.95 -9.22
N SER A 78 -9.84 10.56 -10.31
CA SER A 78 -10.56 11.48 -11.19
C SER A 78 -11.72 12.20 -10.49
N LEU A 79 -12.32 11.62 -9.45
CA LEU A 79 -13.34 12.31 -8.66
C LEU A 79 -12.78 13.53 -7.92
N PHE A 80 -11.49 13.51 -7.60
CA PHE A 80 -10.78 14.65 -7.00
C PHE A 80 -10.33 15.64 -8.07
N SER A 81 -9.73 15.16 -9.16
CA SER A 81 -9.02 16.03 -10.12
C SER A 81 -9.85 16.50 -11.31
N ILE A 82 -10.67 15.63 -11.91
CA ILE A 82 -11.40 15.93 -13.15
C ILE A 82 -12.84 16.36 -12.84
N TYR A 83 -13.50 15.63 -11.96
CA TYR A 83 -14.93 15.81 -11.70
C TYR A 83 -15.23 16.73 -10.52
N GLY A 84 -14.21 17.15 -9.75
CA GLY A 84 -14.37 18.08 -8.62
C GLY A 84 -15.39 17.64 -7.56
N SER A 85 -15.64 16.33 -7.46
CA SER A 85 -16.72 15.73 -6.66
C SER A 85 -16.16 14.56 -5.81
N PRO A 86 -15.24 14.84 -4.87
CA PRO A 86 -14.57 13.79 -4.11
C PRO A 86 -15.53 13.11 -3.12
N PRO A 87 -15.36 11.80 -2.86
CA PRO A 87 -16.11 11.10 -1.82
C PRO A 87 -15.73 11.59 -0.42
N THR A 88 -16.68 11.53 0.51
CA THR A 88 -16.41 11.75 1.94
C THR A 88 -15.92 10.46 2.59
N PHE A 89 -14.71 10.48 3.15
CA PHE A 89 -14.10 9.27 3.72
C PHE A 89 -14.40 9.02 5.20
N GLY A 90 -14.80 10.05 5.95
CA GLY A 90 -15.00 9.91 7.39
C GLY A 90 -13.73 9.42 8.11
N ASN A 91 -13.87 8.43 8.99
CA ASN A 91 -12.76 7.85 9.74
C ASN A 91 -12.05 6.71 8.97
N ALA A 92 -11.39 7.07 7.87
CA ALA A 92 -10.64 6.12 7.04
C ALA A 92 -9.13 6.36 7.11
N LEU A 93 -8.36 5.29 6.96
CA LEU A 93 -6.93 5.37 6.64
C LEU A 93 -6.77 5.48 5.12
N VAL A 94 -6.07 6.52 4.66
CA VAL A 94 -5.69 6.64 3.25
C VAL A 94 -4.22 6.23 3.09
N ILE A 95 -3.94 5.30 2.16
CA ILE A 95 -2.59 4.82 1.84
C ILE A 95 -2.27 5.22 0.40
N GLY A 96 -1.16 5.94 0.19
CA GLY A 96 -0.61 6.21 -1.14
C GLY A 96 0.47 5.18 -1.50
N ILE A 97 0.43 4.64 -2.72
CA ILE A 97 1.43 3.68 -3.27
C ILE A 97 1.86 4.10 -4.67
#